data_AF-A0AA37T310-F1
#
_entry.id   AF-A0AA37T310-F1
#
_cell.length_a   1.000
_cell.length_b   1.000
_cell.length_c   1.000
_cell.angle_alpha   90.00
_cell.angle_beta   90.00
_cell.angle_gamma   90.00
#
_symmetry.space_group_name_H-M   'P 1'
#
loop_
_entity.id
_entity.type
_entity.pdbx_description
1 polymer ?
#
loop_
_entity_poly.entity_id
_entity_poly.type
_entity_poly.pdbx_seq_one_letter_code
_entity_poly.pdbx_strand_id
1 'polypeptide(L)'
;MSVMLIALWIGHGNWSLGMAKTIKSSIGWAKGWALLAVFPLLGAIVPIRPEVITRGVCIIAVHTLIFSFITFIAYLGRIPGELYISPLQVVGGPGENFFKVSLYGLNPETGGGRWQFFGPWAPAAGFLSCIYLIFCLQEKNPKWRNWGVAGCVAMILLSQSRAGLGIFIMLFPLVLFSDKIKEPWMLITLGIVLPILLLLGEPVYEFVMNSYQEIKEQRPGSTRVRSALANIAMQRWEAEAPIWGHGVVERGPKLVEGMPIGSHHSWYGLLFVKGLVGLFSLAIPLFISAIYLLWQAQFSEIARSGLCMIAVFVCYSFFENLEILSYLYWPALLWLGMAFNPHTAQQKIITFEEVQSQKEKKRPINTKKRTRRKKQTGNGEIFTLIPH
;
A
#
# COMPACT_ATOMS: atom_id res chain seq x y z
N MET A 1 15.44 6.12 -6.03
CA MET A 1 15.75 4.84 -6.71
C MET A 1 17.12 4.85 -7.40
N SER A 2 17.53 5.91 -8.12
CA SER A 2 18.88 5.97 -8.73
C SER A 2 20.02 5.87 -7.72
N VAL A 3 19.85 6.43 -6.51
CA VAL A 3 20.81 6.27 -5.41
C VAL A 3 21.01 4.79 -5.02
N MET A 4 19.97 3.95 -5.12
CA MET A 4 20.11 2.50 -4.90
C MET A 4 20.94 1.81 -5.99
N LEU A 5 20.89 2.30 -7.22
CA LEU A 5 21.72 1.78 -8.31
C LEU A 5 23.19 2.14 -8.09
N ILE A 6 23.45 3.38 -7.65
CA ILE A 6 24.80 3.82 -7.29
C ILE A 6 25.33 2.97 -6.12
N ALA A 7 24.52 2.75 -5.08
CA ALA A 7 24.91 1.90 -3.96
C ALA A 7 25.24 0.46 -4.40
N LEU A 8 24.44 -0.09 -5.32
CA LEU A 8 24.69 -1.40 -5.92
C LEU A 8 26.03 -1.44 -6.68
N TRP A 9 26.33 -0.44 -7.50
CA TRP A 9 27.60 -0.38 -8.24
C TRP A 9 28.81 -0.25 -7.32
N ILE A 10 28.73 0.59 -6.28
CA ILE A 10 29.79 0.74 -5.30
C ILE A 10 29.99 -0.56 -4.51
N GLY A 11 28.91 -1.22 -4.10
CA GLY A 11 28.98 -2.55 -3.47
C GLY A 11 29.67 -3.57 -4.39
N HIS A 12 29.29 -3.62 -5.67
CA HIS A 12 29.96 -4.49 -6.65
C HIS A 12 31.45 -4.20 -6.83
N GLY A 13 31.84 -2.92 -6.78
CA GLY A 13 33.24 -2.50 -6.81
C GLY A 13 34.02 -2.93 -5.57
N ASN A 14 33.48 -2.68 -4.37
CA ASN A 14 34.11 -3.04 -3.10
C ASN A 14 34.36 -4.55 -2.99
N TRP A 15 33.40 -5.36 -3.45
CA TRP A 15 33.46 -6.82 -3.38
C TRP A 15 34.03 -7.47 -4.65
N SER A 16 34.56 -6.69 -5.58
CA SER A 16 35.19 -7.16 -6.83
C SER A 16 34.36 -8.21 -7.58
N LEU A 17 33.02 -8.02 -7.63
CA LEU A 17 32.08 -9.01 -8.17
C LEU A 17 32.17 -9.20 -9.70
N GLY A 18 32.89 -8.30 -10.39
CA GLY A 18 33.12 -8.34 -11.83
C GLY A 18 31.97 -7.75 -12.65
N MET A 19 32.29 -7.34 -13.88
CA MET A 19 31.38 -6.61 -14.78
C MET A 19 30.10 -7.39 -15.11
N ALA A 20 30.21 -8.70 -15.37
CA ALA A 20 29.07 -9.54 -15.72
C ALA A 20 28.00 -9.55 -14.61
N LYS A 21 28.41 -9.66 -13.34
CA LYS A 21 27.48 -9.57 -12.20
C LYS A 21 26.89 -8.17 -12.09
N THR A 22 27.70 -7.11 -12.28
CA THR A 22 27.22 -5.71 -12.23
C THR A 22 26.13 -5.44 -13.25
N ILE A 23 26.30 -5.92 -14.49
CA ILE A 23 25.28 -5.80 -15.53
C ILE A 23 24.02 -6.57 -15.11
N LYS A 24 24.16 -7.83 -14.68
CA LYS A 24 23.02 -8.66 -14.24
C LYS A 24 22.24 -8.02 -13.09
N SER A 25 22.92 -7.52 -12.05
CA SER A 25 22.29 -6.86 -10.91
C SER A 25 21.65 -5.52 -11.31
N SER A 26 22.24 -4.78 -12.25
CA SER A 26 21.64 -3.54 -12.78
C SER A 26 20.34 -3.80 -13.53
N ILE A 27 20.28 -4.89 -14.32
CA ILE A 27 19.04 -5.35 -14.96
C ILE A 27 18.02 -5.80 -13.91
N GLY A 28 18.46 -6.50 -12.86
CA GLY A 28 17.61 -6.85 -11.72
C GLY A 28 16.99 -5.64 -11.04
N TRP A 29 17.81 -4.62 -10.74
CA TRP A 29 17.36 -3.33 -10.21
C TRP A 29 16.34 -2.66 -11.14
N ALA A 30 16.57 -2.70 -12.46
CA ALA A 30 15.65 -2.11 -13.43
C ALA A 30 14.27 -2.81 -13.44
N LYS A 31 14.25 -4.14 -13.28
CA LYS A 31 13.03 -4.95 -13.21
C LYS A 31 12.28 -4.87 -11.87
N GLY A 32 12.87 -4.23 -10.87
CA GLY A 32 12.31 -4.12 -9.52
C GLY A 32 12.28 -2.67 -9.03
N TRP A 33 13.37 -2.23 -8.38
CA TRP A 33 13.47 -0.92 -7.76
C TRP A 33 13.23 0.26 -8.70
N ALA A 34 13.67 0.19 -9.96
CA ALA A 34 13.44 1.29 -10.90
C ALA A 34 11.96 1.49 -11.19
N LEU A 35 11.17 0.40 -11.23
CA LEU A 35 9.72 0.46 -11.46
C LEU A 35 8.99 1.25 -10.37
N LEU A 36 9.48 1.20 -9.13
CA LEU A 36 8.93 1.99 -8.01
C LEU A 36 9.10 3.50 -8.21
N ALA A 37 9.98 3.95 -9.11
CA ALA A 37 10.10 5.36 -9.49
C ALA A 37 9.46 5.66 -10.85
N VAL A 38 9.62 4.77 -11.83
CA VAL A 38 9.12 4.98 -13.20
C VAL A 38 7.61 5.02 -13.24
N PHE A 39 6.91 4.08 -12.57
CA PHE A 39 5.44 4.08 -12.60
C PHE A 39 4.83 5.30 -11.91
N PRO A 40 5.25 5.74 -10.71
CA PRO A 40 4.71 6.98 -10.14
C PRO A 40 5.00 8.20 -11.01
N LEU A 41 6.17 8.26 -11.66
CA LEU A 41 6.47 9.34 -12.61
C LEU A 41 5.51 9.33 -13.81
N LEU A 42 5.28 8.17 -14.42
CA LEU A 42 4.32 8.02 -15.51
C LEU A 42 2.89 8.36 -15.07
N GLY A 43 2.50 7.91 -13.87
CA GLY A 43 1.21 8.23 -13.27
C GLY A 43 1.00 9.72 -13.05
N ALA A 44 2.06 10.47 -12.75
CA ALA A 44 2.00 11.91 -12.53
C ALA A 44 1.94 12.70 -13.85
N ILE A 45 2.62 12.26 -14.90
CA ILE A 45 2.77 13.03 -16.15
C ILE A 45 1.72 12.67 -17.21
N VAL A 46 1.35 11.39 -17.29
CA VAL A 46 0.43 10.90 -18.33
C VAL A 46 -1.01 11.12 -17.88
N PRO A 47 -1.91 11.64 -18.74
CA PRO A 47 -3.33 11.82 -18.42
C PRO A 47 -4.08 10.47 -18.40
N ILE A 48 -3.83 9.68 -17.36
CA ILE A 48 -4.45 8.37 -17.18
C ILE A 48 -5.85 8.55 -16.58
N ARG A 49 -6.84 7.88 -17.15
CA ARG A 49 -8.22 7.89 -16.63
C ARG A 49 -8.31 6.95 -15.42
N PRO A 50 -8.58 7.46 -14.20
CA PRO A 50 -8.67 6.64 -13.00
C PRO A 50 -9.70 5.51 -13.12
N GLU A 51 -10.80 5.75 -13.84
CA GLU A 51 -11.88 4.78 -14.05
C GLU A 51 -11.43 3.52 -14.79
N VAL A 52 -10.43 3.63 -15.68
CA VAL A 52 -9.93 2.47 -16.43
C VAL A 52 -9.15 1.55 -15.50
N ILE A 53 -8.33 2.12 -14.62
CA ILE A 53 -7.56 1.34 -13.63
C ILE A 53 -8.50 0.68 -12.62
N THR A 54 -9.41 1.45 -12.02
CA THR A 54 -10.33 0.91 -11.00
C THR A 54 -11.22 -0.18 -11.58
N ARG A 55 -11.79 0.03 -12.78
CA ARG A 55 -12.62 -0.98 -13.44
C ARG A 55 -11.82 -2.21 -13.81
N GLY A 56 -10.61 -2.04 -14.36
CA GLY A 56 -9.73 -3.15 -14.71
C GLY A 56 -9.40 -4.03 -13.50
N VAL A 57 -9.04 -3.41 -12.37
CA VAL A 57 -8.78 -4.13 -11.13
C VAL A 57 -10.04 -4.82 -10.59
N CYS A 58 -11.21 -4.18 -10.64
CA CYS A 58 -12.48 -4.82 -10.26
C CYS A 58 -12.76 -6.06 -11.11
N ILE A 59 -12.56 -5.97 -12.42
CA ILE A 59 -12.75 -7.12 -13.33
C ILE A 59 -11.81 -8.27 -12.92
N ILE A 60 -10.54 -8.00 -12.66
CA ILE A 60 -9.58 -9.02 -12.22
C ILE A 60 -10.00 -9.62 -10.87
N ALA A 61 -10.48 -8.80 -9.93
CA ALA A 61 -10.98 -9.28 -8.65
C ALA A 61 -12.21 -10.19 -8.81
N VAL A 62 -13.12 -9.87 -9.73
CA VAL A 62 -14.27 -10.75 -10.07
C VAL A 62 -13.79 -12.07 -10.69
N HIS A 63 -12.83 -12.03 -11.61
CA HIS A 63 -12.25 -13.27 -12.16
C HIS A 63 -11.57 -14.10 -11.07
N THR A 64 -10.91 -13.44 -10.12
CA THR A 64 -10.33 -14.12 -8.96
C THR A 64 -11.41 -14.78 -8.11
N LEU A 65 -12.58 -14.16 -7.92
CA LEU A 65 -13.69 -14.78 -7.20
C LEU A 65 -14.20 -16.05 -7.90
N ILE A 66 -14.39 -15.98 -9.21
CA ILE A 66 -14.81 -17.14 -10.01
C ILE A 66 -13.77 -18.25 -9.93
N PHE A 67 -12.49 -17.89 -10.11
CA PHE A 67 -11.38 -18.83 -10.00
C PHE A 67 -11.28 -19.45 -8.60
N SER A 68 -11.48 -18.64 -7.55
CA SER A 68 -11.53 -19.10 -6.16
C SER A 68 -12.58 -20.19 -5.98
N PHE A 69 -13.79 -19.97 -6.51
CA PHE A 69 -14.88 -20.94 -6.40
C PHE A 69 -14.56 -22.25 -7.13
N ILE A 70 -14.10 -22.16 -8.39
CA ILE A 70 -13.75 -23.34 -9.20
C ILE A 70 -12.63 -24.14 -8.55
N THR A 71 -11.55 -23.47 -8.14
CA THR A 71 -10.38 -24.15 -7.56
C THR A 71 -10.63 -24.65 -6.14
N PHE A 72 -11.55 -24.04 -5.40
CA PHE A 72 -12.01 -24.58 -4.12
C PHE A 72 -12.79 -25.90 -4.32
N ILE A 73 -13.64 -26.00 -5.34
CA ILE A 73 -14.28 -27.27 -5.70
C ILE A 73 -13.23 -28.30 -6.13
N ALA A 74 -12.23 -27.90 -6.93
CA ALA A 74 -11.13 -28.79 -7.30
C ALA A 74 -10.36 -29.31 -6.08
N TYR A 75 -10.15 -28.46 -5.07
CA TYR A 75 -9.53 -28.84 -3.80
C TYR A 75 -10.38 -29.87 -3.03
N LEU A 76 -11.70 -29.68 -2.96
CA LEU A 76 -12.61 -30.66 -2.36
C LEU A 76 -12.60 -32.00 -3.12
N GLY A 77 -12.48 -31.93 -4.45
CA GLY A 77 -12.31 -33.10 -5.33
C GLY A 77 -10.92 -33.74 -5.29
N ARG A 78 -9.99 -33.23 -4.47
CA ARG A 78 -8.59 -33.68 -4.35
C ARG A 78 -7.83 -33.73 -5.68
N ILE A 79 -8.17 -32.84 -6.61
CA ILE A 79 -7.46 -32.69 -7.89
C ILE A 79 -6.06 -32.13 -7.62
N PRO A 80 -4.98 -32.61 -8.26
CA PRO A 80 -3.65 -32.06 -8.05
C PRO A 80 -3.61 -30.53 -8.26
N GLY A 81 -3.21 -29.81 -7.20
CA GLY A 81 -3.21 -28.34 -7.20
C GLY A 81 -2.06 -27.72 -7.98
N GLU A 82 -0.92 -28.41 -8.08
CA GLU A 82 0.21 -27.99 -8.94
C GLU A 82 0.09 -28.68 -10.30
N LEU A 83 0.09 -27.88 -11.38
CA LEU A 83 -0.11 -28.40 -12.74
C LEU A 83 1.22 -28.59 -13.46
N TYR A 84 1.96 -27.50 -13.70
CA TYR A 84 3.26 -27.54 -14.38
C TYR A 84 4.04 -26.25 -14.15
N ILE A 85 5.34 -26.28 -14.47
CA ILE A 85 6.20 -25.09 -14.53
C ILE A 85 6.28 -24.65 -15.99
N SER A 86 5.96 -23.38 -16.26
CA SER A 86 5.93 -22.85 -17.62
C SER A 86 7.32 -22.93 -18.28
N PRO A 87 7.42 -23.44 -19.52
CA PRO A 87 8.67 -23.46 -20.29
C PRO A 87 9.30 -22.07 -20.49
N LEU A 88 8.53 -21.00 -20.30
CA LEU A 88 9.03 -19.63 -20.30
C LEU A 88 10.06 -19.36 -19.20
N GLN A 89 10.23 -20.26 -18.22
CA GLN A 89 11.34 -20.22 -17.27
C GLN A 89 12.71 -20.13 -17.96
N VAL A 90 12.85 -20.67 -19.18
CA VAL A 90 14.07 -20.60 -19.99
C VAL A 90 14.46 -19.15 -20.33
N VAL A 91 13.49 -18.24 -20.42
CA VAL A 91 13.71 -16.79 -20.64
C VAL A 91 14.37 -16.13 -19.40
N GLY A 92 14.40 -16.85 -18.28
CA GLY A 92 15.01 -16.43 -17.03
C GLY A 92 14.04 -15.70 -16.10
N GLY A 93 14.32 -15.74 -14.79
CA GLY A 93 13.52 -15.07 -13.77
C GLY A 93 14.04 -15.39 -12.37
N PRO A 94 13.41 -14.86 -11.31
CA PRO A 94 13.92 -14.96 -9.94
C PRO A 94 13.79 -16.37 -9.34
N GLY A 95 13.05 -17.29 -9.98
CA GLY A 95 12.90 -18.68 -9.57
C GLY A 95 11.69 -19.37 -10.21
N GLU A 96 11.56 -20.67 -9.97
CA GLU A 96 10.48 -21.52 -10.50
C GLU A 96 9.09 -21.07 -10.07
N ASN A 97 8.96 -20.52 -8.86
CA ASN A 97 7.68 -20.06 -8.31
C ASN A 97 7.01 -18.95 -9.16
N PHE A 98 7.78 -18.23 -9.97
CA PHE A 98 7.24 -17.19 -10.89
C PHE A 98 6.66 -17.78 -12.18
N PHE A 99 7.00 -19.02 -12.50
CA PHE A 99 6.56 -19.72 -13.71
C PHE A 99 5.63 -20.89 -13.39
N LYS A 100 5.41 -21.18 -12.11
CA LYS A 100 4.55 -22.27 -11.63
C LYS A 100 3.08 -21.93 -11.91
N VAL A 101 2.42 -22.77 -12.69
CA VAL A 101 0.98 -22.73 -12.91
C VAL A 101 0.33 -23.71 -11.92
N SER A 102 -0.49 -23.17 -11.03
CA SER A 102 -1.14 -23.93 -9.96
C SER A 102 -2.58 -23.46 -9.77
N LEU A 103 -3.49 -24.41 -9.54
CA LEU A 103 -4.87 -24.16 -9.14
C LEU A 103 -4.93 -23.72 -7.68
N TYR A 104 -4.19 -24.41 -6.82
CA TYR A 104 -4.01 -24.12 -5.41
C TYR A 104 -2.71 -24.75 -4.90
N GLY A 105 -2.08 -24.13 -3.90
CA GLY A 105 -0.97 -24.73 -3.17
C GLY A 105 -1.44 -25.47 -1.93
N LEU A 106 -0.56 -26.27 -1.33
CA LEU A 106 -0.78 -26.85 -0.02
C LEU A 106 0.10 -26.15 1.00
N ASN A 107 -0.45 -25.92 2.18
CA ASN A 107 0.32 -25.44 3.30
C ASN A 107 1.26 -26.57 3.77
N PRO A 108 2.58 -26.41 3.71
CA PRO A 108 3.52 -27.50 4.03
C PRO A 108 3.42 -27.99 5.47
N GLU A 109 2.87 -27.18 6.38
CA GLU A 109 2.77 -27.52 7.81
C GLU A 109 1.42 -28.14 8.19
N THR A 110 0.33 -27.75 7.53
CA THR A 110 -1.02 -28.22 7.89
C THR A 110 -1.65 -29.14 6.85
N GLY A 111 -1.05 -29.24 5.65
CA GLY A 111 -1.64 -29.94 4.50
C GLY A 111 -2.91 -29.29 3.95
N GLY A 112 -3.37 -28.18 4.53
CA GLY A 112 -4.57 -27.48 4.07
C GLY A 112 -4.33 -26.66 2.80
N GLY A 113 -5.37 -26.47 2.00
CA GLY A 113 -5.30 -25.65 0.79
C GLY A 113 -4.87 -24.20 1.08
N ARG A 114 -3.97 -23.68 0.25
CA ARG A 114 -3.38 -22.34 0.35
C ARG A 114 -3.16 -21.76 -1.03
N TRP A 115 -3.94 -20.74 -1.38
CA TRP A 115 -3.97 -20.21 -2.74
C TRP A 115 -2.95 -19.09 -2.95
N GLN A 116 -2.16 -19.20 -4.02
CA GLN A 116 -1.28 -18.12 -4.49
C GLN A 116 -1.89 -17.31 -5.64
N PHE A 117 -2.98 -17.81 -6.24
CA PHE A 117 -3.63 -17.19 -7.41
C PHE A 117 -2.61 -16.90 -8.53
N PHE A 118 -2.51 -15.65 -8.96
CA PHE A 118 -1.53 -15.16 -9.93
C PHE A 118 -0.30 -14.52 -9.28
N GLY A 119 -0.19 -14.58 -7.95
CA GLY A 119 1.01 -14.22 -7.22
C GLY A 119 2.01 -15.38 -7.14
N PRO A 120 3.30 -15.09 -6.93
CA PRO A 120 4.35 -16.12 -6.86
C PRO A 120 4.28 -16.96 -5.57
N TRP A 121 3.55 -16.48 -4.56
CA TRP A 121 3.26 -17.20 -3.31
C TRP A 121 2.03 -16.58 -2.63
N ALA A 122 1.44 -17.31 -1.67
CA ALA A 122 0.19 -16.92 -1.03
C ALA A 122 0.23 -15.57 -0.27
N PRO A 123 1.27 -15.23 0.52
CA PRO A 123 1.38 -13.88 1.07
C PRO A 123 1.33 -12.73 0.04
N ALA A 124 1.90 -12.93 -1.17
CA ALA A 124 1.82 -11.93 -2.24
C ALA A 124 0.39 -11.77 -2.78
N ALA A 125 -0.41 -12.85 -2.81
CA ALA A 125 -1.84 -12.74 -3.10
C ALA A 125 -2.59 -11.96 -2.02
N GLY A 126 -2.24 -12.15 -0.74
CA GLY A 126 -2.77 -11.34 0.34
C GLY A 126 -2.46 -9.84 0.17
N PHE A 127 -1.24 -9.52 -0.29
CA PHE A 127 -0.83 -8.15 -0.59
C PHE A 127 -1.66 -7.53 -1.70
N LEU A 128 -1.85 -8.29 -2.78
CA LEU A 128 -2.69 -7.87 -3.90
C LEU A 128 -4.14 -7.65 -3.49
N SER A 129 -4.70 -8.50 -2.62
CA SER A 129 -6.05 -8.32 -2.10
C SER A 129 -6.21 -6.98 -1.36
N CYS A 130 -5.24 -6.59 -0.52
CA CYS A 130 -5.26 -5.29 0.14
C CYS A 130 -5.23 -4.12 -0.85
N ILE A 131 -4.39 -4.19 -1.89
CA ILE A 131 -4.31 -3.16 -2.93
C ILE A 131 -5.61 -3.12 -3.77
N TYR A 132 -6.14 -4.28 -4.14
CA TYR A 132 -7.33 -4.40 -4.96
C TYR A 132 -8.57 -3.94 -4.20
N LEU A 133 -8.65 -4.17 -2.89
CA LEU A 133 -9.71 -3.63 -2.05
C LEU A 133 -9.78 -2.11 -2.18
N ILE A 134 -8.64 -1.43 -2.07
CA ILE A 134 -8.58 0.03 -2.19
C ILE A 134 -9.12 0.48 -3.54
N PHE A 135 -8.71 -0.17 -4.64
CA PHE A 135 -9.22 0.14 -5.97
C PHE A 135 -10.72 -0.14 -6.13
N CYS A 136 -11.20 -1.27 -5.62
CA CYS A 136 -12.61 -1.64 -5.70
C CYS A 136 -13.47 -0.61 -4.97
N LEU A 137 -13.02 -0.08 -3.83
CA LEU A 137 -13.74 0.96 -3.10
C LEU A 137 -13.86 2.28 -3.88
N GLN A 138 -12.98 2.54 -4.86
CA GLN A 138 -13.06 3.70 -5.76
C GLN A 138 -13.95 3.48 -6.99
N GLU A 139 -14.50 2.28 -7.19
CA GLU A 139 -15.36 1.99 -8.33
C GLU A 139 -16.74 2.64 -8.19
N LYS A 140 -17.14 3.37 -9.23
CA LYS A 140 -18.40 4.11 -9.29
C LYS A 140 -19.60 3.18 -9.49
N ASN A 141 -19.44 2.09 -10.23
CA ASN A 141 -20.52 1.13 -10.44
C ASN A 141 -20.64 0.16 -9.25
N PRO A 142 -21.77 0.16 -8.51
CA PRO A 142 -21.92 -0.63 -7.30
C PRO A 142 -21.87 -2.15 -7.56
N LYS A 143 -22.27 -2.62 -8.75
CA LYS A 143 -22.20 -4.04 -9.09
C LYS A 143 -20.73 -4.49 -9.17
N TRP A 144 -19.91 -3.79 -9.94
CA TRP A 144 -18.49 -4.09 -10.09
C TRP A 144 -17.73 -3.92 -8.77
N ARG A 145 -18.06 -2.88 -8.01
CA ARG A 145 -17.50 -2.67 -6.67
C ARG A 145 -17.78 -3.85 -5.76
N ASN A 146 -19.04 -4.24 -5.59
CA ASN A 146 -19.42 -5.26 -4.61
C ASN A 146 -18.85 -6.64 -4.98
N TRP A 147 -18.92 -7.03 -6.26
CA TRP A 147 -18.32 -8.28 -6.73
C TRP A 147 -16.79 -8.26 -6.66
N GLY A 148 -16.15 -7.12 -6.94
CA GLY A 148 -14.71 -6.94 -6.77
C GLY A 148 -14.28 -7.05 -5.31
N VAL A 149 -15.00 -6.41 -4.38
CA VAL A 149 -14.76 -6.53 -2.93
C VAL A 149 -14.92 -7.99 -2.48
N ALA A 150 -15.97 -8.69 -2.93
CA ALA A 150 -16.14 -10.11 -2.64
C ALA A 150 -14.97 -10.96 -3.15
N GLY A 151 -14.45 -10.64 -4.34
CA GLY A 151 -13.23 -11.26 -4.88
C GLY A 151 -11.98 -11.00 -4.05
N CYS A 152 -11.80 -9.78 -3.54
CA CYS A 152 -10.71 -9.46 -2.63
C CYS A 152 -10.83 -10.26 -1.31
N VAL A 153 -12.03 -10.35 -0.74
CA VAL A 153 -12.31 -11.15 0.47
C VAL A 153 -11.99 -12.64 0.23
N ALA A 154 -12.44 -13.21 -0.89
CA ALA A 154 -12.10 -14.59 -1.23
C ALA A 154 -10.58 -14.78 -1.39
N MET A 155 -9.90 -13.85 -2.07
CA MET A 155 -8.46 -13.87 -2.28
C MET A 155 -7.69 -13.86 -0.95
N ILE A 156 -8.06 -12.98 -0.01
CA ILE A 156 -7.33 -12.88 1.27
C ILE A 156 -7.58 -14.11 2.14
N LEU A 157 -8.81 -14.61 2.21
CA LEU A 157 -9.14 -15.79 3.02
C LEU A 157 -8.45 -17.05 2.51
N LEU A 158 -8.49 -17.31 1.19
CA LEU A 158 -7.87 -18.51 0.60
C LEU A 158 -6.34 -18.43 0.57
N SER A 159 -5.75 -17.23 0.57
CA SER A 159 -4.30 -17.07 0.70
C SER A 159 -3.77 -17.47 2.08
N GLN A 160 -4.63 -17.46 3.11
CA GLN A 160 -4.26 -17.67 4.51
C GLN A 160 -3.07 -16.79 4.94
N SER A 161 -2.99 -15.56 4.43
CA SER A 161 -1.97 -14.58 4.80
C SER A 161 -2.38 -13.85 6.08
N ARG A 162 -1.79 -14.21 7.23
CA ARG A 162 -2.05 -13.55 8.52
C ARG A 162 -1.70 -12.05 8.49
N ALA A 163 -0.52 -11.73 7.97
CA ALA A 163 -0.10 -10.34 7.78
C ALA A 163 -1.08 -9.60 6.87
N GLY A 164 -1.53 -10.25 5.79
CA GLY A 164 -2.52 -9.66 4.90
C GLY A 164 -3.88 -9.45 5.52
N LEU A 165 -4.39 -10.39 6.33
CA LEU A 165 -5.64 -10.22 7.05
C LEU A 165 -5.56 -9.04 8.03
N GLY A 166 -4.46 -8.92 8.78
CA GLY A 166 -4.23 -7.79 9.67
C GLY A 166 -4.24 -6.44 8.92
N ILE A 167 -3.53 -6.36 7.79
CA ILE A 167 -3.48 -5.15 6.96
C ILE A 167 -4.85 -4.87 6.32
N PHE A 168 -5.55 -5.91 5.86
CA PHE A 168 -6.89 -5.79 5.26
C PHE A 168 -7.90 -5.24 6.28
N ILE A 169 -7.86 -5.70 7.53
CA ILE A 169 -8.70 -5.16 8.62
C ILE A 169 -8.30 -3.73 8.95
N MET A 170 -7.00 -3.42 9.00
CA MET A 170 -6.48 -2.06 9.24
C MET A 170 -6.97 -1.05 8.18
N LEU A 171 -7.19 -1.48 6.94
CA LEU A 171 -7.70 -0.59 5.88
C LEU A 171 -9.08 -0.02 6.16
N PHE A 172 -9.95 -0.69 6.93
CA PHE A 172 -11.30 -0.19 7.23
C PHE A 172 -11.27 1.15 8.00
N PRO A 173 -10.64 1.25 9.19
CA PRO A 173 -10.54 2.53 9.86
C PRO A 173 -9.74 3.54 9.03
N LEU A 174 -8.69 3.11 8.32
CA LEU A 174 -7.90 4.03 7.51
C LEU A 174 -8.73 4.69 6.40
N VAL A 175 -9.56 3.95 5.68
CA VAL A 175 -10.45 4.51 4.66
C VAL A 175 -11.52 5.42 5.27
N LEU A 176 -12.06 5.08 6.45
CA LEU A 176 -13.15 5.82 7.10
C LEU A 176 -12.71 7.13 7.76
N PHE A 177 -11.46 7.21 8.23
CA PHE A 177 -10.97 8.34 9.03
C PHE A 177 -9.85 9.15 8.34
N SER A 178 -9.35 8.71 7.19
CA SER A 178 -8.22 9.36 6.51
C SER A 178 -8.48 10.79 6.04
N ASP A 179 -9.74 11.20 5.85
CA ASP A 179 -10.14 12.55 5.47
C ASP A 179 -10.66 13.39 6.66
N LYS A 180 -10.60 12.86 7.88
CA LYS A 180 -11.18 13.47 9.08
C LYS A 180 -10.17 14.08 10.03
N ILE A 181 -8.88 14.11 9.65
CA ILE A 181 -7.80 14.58 10.54
C ILE A 181 -8.00 16.05 10.93
N LYS A 182 -8.64 16.84 10.07
CA LYS A 182 -8.96 18.25 10.35
C LYS A 182 -10.20 18.45 11.22
N GLU A 183 -11.01 17.42 11.44
CA GLU A 183 -12.22 17.54 12.23
C GLU A 183 -11.87 17.71 13.71
N PRO A 184 -12.42 18.70 14.42
CA PRO A 184 -12.05 18.98 15.81
C PRO A 184 -12.20 17.77 16.74
N TRP A 185 -13.25 16.95 16.54
CA TRP A 185 -13.46 15.75 17.35
C TRP A 185 -12.33 14.73 17.17
N MET A 186 -11.82 14.53 15.94
CA MET A 186 -10.71 13.63 15.66
C MET A 186 -9.44 14.08 16.38
N LEU A 187 -9.13 15.37 16.34
CA LEU A 187 -7.97 15.95 17.03
C LEU A 187 -8.09 15.82 18.55
N ILE A 188 -9.30 16.01 19.10
CA ILE A 188 -9.57 15.80 20.54
C ILE A 188 -9.40 14.33 20.91
N THR A 189 -10.00 13.39 20.16
CA THR A 189 -9.79 11.96 20.41
C THR A 189 -8.34 11.56 20.29
N LEU A 190 -7.62 12.06 19.27
CA LEU A 190 -6.21 11.77 19.07
C LEU A 190 -5.38 12.33 20.24
N GLY A 191 -5.69 13.55 20.69
CA GLY A 191 -5.05 14.20 21.84
C GLY A 191 -5.31 13.51 23.18
N ILE A 192 -6.37 12.72 23.31
CA ILE A 192 -6.65 11.90 24.50
C ILE A 192 -6.02 10.51 24.37
N VAL A 193 -6.21 9.86 23.21
CA VAL A 193 -5.80 8.47 22.98
C VAL A 193 -4.28 8.33 22.87
N LEU A 194 -3.56 9.27 22.22
CA LEU A 194 -2.11 9.20 22.11
C LEU A 194 -1.42 9.21 23.48
N PRO A 195 -1.73 10.15 24.40
CA PRO A 195 -1.17 10.12 25.75
C PRO A 195 -1.54 8.87 26.54
N ILE A 196 -2.77 8.36 26.41
CA ILE A 196 -3.17 7.08 27.04
C ILE A 196 -2.34 5.92 26.50
N LEU A 197 -2.13 5.85 25.18
CA LEU A 197 -1.27 4.83 24.56
C LEU A 197 0.20 4.97 24.96
N LEU A 198 0.69 6.19 25.13
CA LEU A 198 2.06 6.44 25.61
C LEU A 198 2.22 6.04 27.08
N LEU A 199 1.23 6.36 27.93
CA LEU A 199 1.21 6.01 29.35
C LEU A 199 1.07 4.50 29.56
N LEU A 200 0.21 3.85 28.76
CA LEU A 200 0.03 2.40 28.73
C LEU A 200 1.04 1.70 27.80
N GLY A 201 2.05 2.43 27.32
CA GLY A 201 2.96 1.96 26.27
C GLY A 201 3.70 0.70 26.67
N GLU A 202 4.16 0.61 27.91
CA GLU A 202 4.90 -0.54 28.43
C GLU A 202 4.00 -1.79 28.62
N PRO A 203 2.83 -1.71 29.30
CA PRO A 203 1.88 -2.82 29.33
C PRO A 203 1.39 -3.28 27.95
N VAL A 204 1.14 -2.33 27.04
CA VAL A 204 0.72 -2.63 25.66
C VAL A 204 1.86 -3.28 24.89
N TYR A 205 3.10 -2.79 25.05
CA TYR A 205 4.27 -3.37 24.43
C TYR A 205 4.50 -4.81 24.90
N GLU A 206 4.42 -5.06 26.21
CA GLU A 206 4.52 -6.41 26.77
C GLU A 206 3.39 -7.31 26.28
N PHE A 207 2.13 -6.83 26.27
CA PHE A 207 1.00 -7.60 25.74
C PHE A 207 1.17 -7.95 24.25
N VAL A 208 1.60 -6.98 23.43
CA VAL A 208 1.87 -7.20 22.01
C VAL A 208 3.02 -8.16 21.83
N MET A 209 4.09 -8.03 22.61
CA MET A 209 5.25 -8.90 22.49
C MET A 209 4.95 -10.33 22.94
N ASN A 210 4.15 -10.49 24.00
CA ASN A 210 3.69 -11.79 24.49
C ASN A 210 2.72 -12.44 23.50
N SER A 211 1.75 -11.69 22.97
CA SER A 211 0.86 -12.18 21.90
C SER A 211 1.64 -12.55 20.64
N TYR A 212 2.67 -11.76 20.29
CA TYR A 212 3.55 -12.04 19.16
C TYR A 212 4.38 -13.32 19.39
N GLN A 213 4.89 -13.54 20.59
CA GLN A 213 5.59 -14.77 20.98
C GLN A 213 4.65 -15.98 20.87
N GLU A 214 3.43 -15.91 21.41
CA GLU A 214 2.43 -16.99 21.33
C GLU A 214 2.04 -17.32 19.87
N ILE A 215 1.82 -16.31 19.03
CA ILE A 215 1.51 -16.49 17.60
C ILE A 215 2.70 -17.12 16.85
N LYS A 216 3.93 -16.78 17.26
CA LYS A 216 5.18 -17.31 16.71
C LYS A 216 5.44 -18.76 17.14
N GLU A 217 5.09 -19.11 18.38
CA GLU A 217 5.19 -20.47 18.91
C GLU A 217 4.20 -21.44 18.27
N GLN A 218 3.05 -20.96 17.79
CA GLN A 218 2.12 -21.75 16.99
C GLN A 218 2.66 -22.14 15.59
N ARG A 219 3.83 -21.61 15.17
CA ARG A 219 4.50 -21.89 13.88
C ARG A 219 6.04 -21.94 14.02
N PRO A 220 6.60 -23.01 14.59
CA PRO A 220 8.03 -23.06 14.92
C PRO A 220 8.97 -23.17 13.71
N GLY A 221 8.54 -23.76 12.58
CA GLY A 221 9.41 -24.00 11.42
C GLY A 221 9.70 -22.76 10.58
N SER A 222 8.67 -22.19 9.95
CA SER A 222 8.81 -21.04 9.04
C SER A 222 9.22 -19.74 9.72
N THR A 223 8.81 -19.52 10.98
CA THR A 223 9.20 -18.32 11.73
C THR A 223 10.66 -18.39 12.17
N ARG A 224 11.18 -19.58 12.51
CA ARG A 224 12.59 -19.79 12.86
C ARG A 224 13.51 -19.47 11.70
N VAL A 225 13.21 -19.99 10.51
CA VAL A 225 14.04 -19.74 9.30
C VAL A 225 14.05 -18.25 8.96
N ARG A 226 12.89 -17.58 8.99
CA ARG A 226 12.80 -16.13 8.74
C ARG A 226 13.57 -15.31 9.79
N SER A 227 13.45 -15.64 11.08
CA SER A 227 14.20 -14.94 12.13
C SER A 227 15.70 -15.20 12.05
N ALA A 228 16.12 -16.43 11.73
CA ALA A 228 17.53 -16.75 11.54
C ALA A 228 18.11 -16.01 10.33
N LEU A 229 17.38 -15.94 9.21
CA LEU A 229 17.76 -15.14 8.04
C LEU A 229 17.90 -13.66 8.37
N ALA A 230 16.96 -13.09 9.13
CA ALA A 230 17.01 -11.70 9.57
C ALA A 230 18.23 -11.41 10.45
N ASN A 231 18.50 -12.29 11.43
CA ASN A 231 19.64 -12.15 12.32
C ASN A 231 20.97 -12.23 11.56
N ILE A 232 21.12 -13.21 10.65
CA ILE A 232 22.32 -13.33 9.82
C ILE A 232 22.49 -12.10 8.94
N ALA A 233 21.42 -11.61 8.33
CA ALA A 233 21.46 -10.42 7.49
C ALA A 233 21.94 -9.19 8.28
N MET A 234 21.40 -8.97 9.49
CA MET A 234 21.78 -7.85 10.35
C MET A 234 23.22 -7.96 10.84
N GLN A 235 23.61 -9.11 11.38
CA GLN A 235 24.96 -9.31 11.92
C GLN A 235 26.04 -9.11 10.86
N ARG A 236 25.83 -9.69 9.66
CA ARG A 236 26.79 -9.56 8.57
C ARG A 236 26.80 -8.17 7.97
N TRP A 237 25.64 -7.54 7.81
CA TRP A 237 25.58 -6.16 7.35
C TRP A 237 26.36 -5.21 8.27
N GLU A 238 26.15 -5.31 9.59
CA GLU A 238 26.80 -4.47 10.59
C GLU A 238 28.32 -4.70 10.62
N ALA A 239 28.76 -5.96 10.54
CA ALA A 239 30.17 -6.32 10.61
C ALA A 239 30.94 -6.08 9.30
N GLU A 240 30.33 -6.31 8.14
CA GLU A 240 31.04 -6.41 6.86
C GLU A 240 30.82 -5.19 5.95
N ALA A 241 29.59 -4.67 5.82
CA ALA A 241 29.26 -3.67 4.82
C ALA A 241 28.15 -2.68 5.21
N PRO A 242 28.35 -1.84 6.24
CA PRO A 242 27.29 -1.01 6.80
C PRO A 242 26.73 0.05 5.83
N ILE A 243 27.61 0.71 5.06
CA ILE A 243 27.22 1.89 4.25
C ILE A 243 26.60 1.48 2.91
N TRP A 244 27.32 0.64 2.14
CA TRP A 244 26.99 0.33 0.74
C TRP A 244 26.45 -1.09 0.53
N GLY A 245 26.52 -1.95 1.55
CA GLY A 245 26.08 -3.34 1.46
C GLY A 245 26.99 -4.24 0.62
N HIS A 246 26.57 -5.49 0.46
CA HIS A 246 27.33 -6.55 -0.21
C HIS A 246 27.20 -6.54 -1.73
N GLY A 247 26.30 -5.72 -2.30
CA GLY A 247 26.01 -5.65 -3.72
C GLY A 247 25.26 -6.87 -4.29
N VAL A 248 25.25 -8.00 -3.59
CA VAL A 248 24.61 -9.24 -4.04
C VAL A 248 23.90 -9.94 -2.89
N VAL A 249 22.91 -10.75 -3.24
CA VAL A 249 22.27 -11.67 -2.31
C VAL A 249 23.12 -12.94 -2.24
N GLU A 250 23.45 -13.38 -1.03
CA GLU A 250 24.25 -14.58 -0.80
C GLU A 250 23.40 -15.74 -0.30
N ARG A 251 23.85 -16.96 -0.58
CA ARG A 251 23.15 -18.17 -0.14
C ARG A 251 23.39 -18.37 1.35
N GLY A 252 22.31 -18.49 2.13
CA GLY A 252 22.41 -18.71 3.57
C GLY A 252 22.93 -20.11 3.94
N PRO A 253 23.36 -20.32 5.20
CA PRO A 253 23.81 -21.61 5.69
C PRO A 253 22.68 -22.65 5.74
N LYS A 254 23.02 -23.93 5.99
CA LYS A 254 22.04 -25.03 6.10
C LYS A 254 20.94 -24.76 7.15
N LEU A 255 21.25 -23.96 8.18
CA LEU A 255 20.29 -23.51 9.21
C LEU A 255 19.04 -22.81 8.62
N VAL A 256 19.20 -22.13 7.49
CA VAL A 256 18.13 -21.43 6.77
C VAL A 256 17.80 -22.14 5.45
N GLU A 257 18.07 -23.45 5.39
CA GLU A 257 17.77 -24.30 4.23
C GLU A 257 18.42 -23.83 2.92
N GLY A 258 19.52 -23.08 3.03
CA GLY A 258 20.19 -22.50 1.86
C GLY A 258 19.39 -21.35 1.22
N MET A 259 18.41 -20.78 1.91
CA MET A 259 17.65 -19.64 1.42
C MET A 259 18.53 -18.39 1.31
N PRO A 260 18.30 -17.54 0.30
CA PRO A 260 19.09 -16.33 0.09
C PRO A 260 18.93 -15.30 1.23
N ILE A 261 20.04 -14.76 1.74
CA ILE A 261 20.07 -13.76 2.83
C ILE A 261 19.44 -12.45 2.35
N GLY A 262 18.48 -11.91 3.10
CA GLY A 262 17.80 -10.65 2.75
C GLY A 262 16.68 -10.77 1.71
N SER A 263 16.30 -11.97 1.27
CA SER A 263 15.28 -12.16 0.23
C SER A 263 13.83 -12.00 0.71
N HIS A 264 13.56 -12.21 2.00
CA HIS A 264 12.21 -12.35 2.56
C HIS A 264 11.65 -11.08 3.22
N HIS A 265 12.43 -10.00 3.28
CA HIS A 265 12.06 -8.76 3.96
C HIS A 265 12.70 -7.58 3.27
N SER A 266 11.92 -6.54 2.93
CA SER A 266 12.45 -5.41 2.15
C SER A 266 13.59 -4.69 2.85
N TRP A 267 13.44 -4.40 4.15
CA TRP A 267 14.44 -3.64 4.91
C TRP A 267 15.74 -4.41 5.15
N TYR A 268 15.69 -5.65 5.67
CA TYR A 268 16.88 -6.47 5.84
C TYR A 268 17.56 -6.79 4.50
N GLY A 269 16.79 -6.97 3.43
CA GLY A 269 17.32 -7.10 2.07
C GLY A 269 18.07 -5.86 1.61
N LEU A 270 17.50 -4.67 1.85
CA LEU A 270 18.15 -3.41 1.52
C LEU A 270 19.42 -3.17 2.32
N LEU A 271 19.40 -3.42 3.63
CA LEU A 271 20.59 -3.32 4.48
C LEU A 271 21.68 -4.27 3.99
N PHE A 272 21.35 -5.55 3.82
CA PHE A 272 22.34 -6.54 3.40
C PHE A 272 22.93 -6.24 2.02
N VAL A 273 22.10 -5.94 1.02
CA VAL A 273 22.57 -5.79 -0.38
C VAL A 273 23.09 -4.38 -0.67
N LYS A 274 22.49 -3.34 -0.08
CA LYS A 274 22.70 -1.93 -0.47
C LYS A 274 23.04 -1.01 0.72
N GLY A 275 23.18 -1.55 1.93
CA GLY A 275 23.57 -0.83 3.14
C GLY A 275 22.56 0.25 3.59
N LEU A 276 23.03 1.16 4.45
CA LEU A 276 22.26 2.32 4.90
C LEU A 276 21.80 3.20 3.73
N VAL A 277 22.64 3.36 2.71
CA VAL A 277 22.29 4.17 1.54
C VAL A 277 21.08 3.58 0.82
N GLY A 278 21.03 2.26 0.65
CA GLY A 278 19.87 1.54 0.12
C GLY A 278 18.63 1.70 0.99
N LEU A 279 18.77 1.52 2.31
CA LEU A 279 17.66 1.68 3.25
C LEU A 279 17.03 3.08 3.17
N PHE A 280 17.85 4.14 3.29
CA PHE A 280 17.34 5.51 3.28
C PHE A 280 16.80 5.92 1.90
N SER A 281 17.31 5.32 0.83
CA SER A 281 16.78 5.51 -0.52
C SER A 281 15.34 5.01 -0.70
N LEU A 282 14.84 4.13 0.17
CA LEU A 282 13.43 3.72 0.23
C LEU A 282 12.68 4.45 1.33
N ALA A 283 13.27 4.52 2.54
CA ALA A 283 12.62 5.07 3.72
C ALA A 283 12.24 6.55 3.54
N ILE A 284 13.16 7.37 3.01
CA ILE A 284 12.92 8.81 2.85
C ILE A 284 11.77 9.06 1.86
N PRO A 285 11.77 8.50 0.63
CA PRO A 285 10.63 8.68 -0.27
C PRO A 285 9.31 8.15 0.26
N LEU A 286 9.29 6.99 0.93
CA LEU A 286 8.06 6.44 1.51
C LEU A 286 7.52 7.35 2.63
N PHE A 287 8.40 7.84 3.50
CA PHE A 287 8.02 8.71 4.61
C PHE A 287 7.48 10.06 4.11
N ILE A 288 8.19 10.71 3.18
CA ILE A 288 7.74 11.97 2.58
C ILE A 288 6.42 11.76 1.85
N SER A 289 6.27 10.65 1.10
CA SER A 289 5.02 10.31 0.41
C SER A 289 3.86 10.12 1.39
N ALA A 290 4.10 9.45 2.52
CA ALA A 290 3.09 9.25 3.56
C ALA A 290 2.62 10.59 4.14
N ILE A 291 3.55 11.48 4.53
CA ILE A 291 3.21 12.81 5.07
C ILE A 291 2.45 13.64 4.03
N TYR A 292 2.95 13.68 2.80
CA TYR A 292 2.33 14.45 1.72
C TYR A 292 0.89 13.97 1.46
N LEU A 293 0.68 12.66 1.33
CA LEU A 293 -0.64 12.09 1.07
C LEU A 293 -1.56 12.18 2.29
N LEU A 294 -1.03 12.15 3.51
CA LEU A 294 -1.81 12.39 4.72
C LEU A 294 -2.46 13.78 4.68
N TRP A 295 -1.69 14.78 4.27
CA TRP A 295 -2.17 16.14 4.08
C TRP A 295 -3.16 16.26 2.91
N GLN A 296 -2.81 15.69 1.75
CA GLN A 296 -3.65 15.78 0.54
C GLN A 296 -4.93 14.94 0.61
N ALA A 297 -4.96 13.88 1.42
CA ALA A 297 -6.15 13.05 1.64
C ALA A 297 -7.32 13.85 2.21
N GLN A 298 -7.06 14.99 2.86
CA GLN A 298 -8.10 15.89 3.38
C GLN A 298 -8.87 16.62 2.26
N PHE A 299 -8.37 16.60 1.03
CA PHE A 299 -8.91 17.39 -0.09
C PHE A 299 -9.24 16.54 -1.32
N SER A 300 -8.61 15.37 -1.48
CA SER A 300 -8.75 14.55 -2.69
C SER A 300 -8.98 13.08 -2.35
N GLU A 301 -10.01 12.49 -2.95
CA GLU A 301 -10.32 11.05 -2.85
C GLU A 301 -9.21 10.18 -3.46
N ILE A 302 -8.53 10.68 -4.50
CA ILE A 302 -7.38 9.99 -5.12
C ILE A 302 -6.19 10.00 -4.16
N ALA A 303 -5.95 11.11 -3.45
CA ALA A 303 -4.93 11.17 -2.41
C ALA A 303 -5.29 10.28 -1.20
N ARG A 304 -6.57 10.18 -0.84
CA ARG A 304 -7.05 9.30 0.23
C ARG A 304 -6.76 7.82 -0.07
N SER A 305 -7.05 7.38 -1.29
CA SER A 305 -6.68 6.03 -1.75
C SER A 305 -5.17 5.85 -1.87
N GLY A 306 -4.43 6.87 -2.33
CA GLY A 306 -2.97 6.87 -2.35
C GLY A 306 -2.36 6.68 -0.96
N LEU A 307 -2.89 7.37 0.06
CA LEU A 307 -2.46 7.20 1.46
C LEU A 307 -2.67 5.76 1.92
N CYS A 308 -3.82 5.16 1.60
CA CYS A 308 -4.09 3.76 1.90
C CYS A 308 -3.07 2.83 1.22
N MET A 309 -2.72 3.10 -0.04
CA MET A 309 -1.73 2.30 -0.77
C MET A 309 -0.33 2.42 -0.16
N ILE A 310 0.08 3.62 0.25
CA ILE A 310 1.35 3.81 0.99
C ILE A 310 1.33 3.05 2.32
N ALA A 311 0.23 3.10 3.07
CA ALA A 311 0.12 2.34 4.32
C ALA A 311 0.27 0.83 4.07
N VAL A 312 -0.37 0.29 3.02
CA VAL A 312 -0.17 -1.11 2.62
C VAL A 312 1.28 -1.39 2.27
N PHE A 313 1.96 -0.53 1.48
CA PHE A 313 3.37 -0.72 1.13
C PHE A 313 4.28 -0.68 2.35
N VAL A 314 4.06 0.25 3.29
CA VAL A 314 4.83 0.33 4.53
C VAL A 314 4.63 -0.96 5.34
N CYS A 315 3.39 -1.38 5.61
CA CYS A 315 3.15 -2.59 6.37
C CYS A 315 3.72 -3.84 5.68
N TYR A 316 3.52 -4.01 4.37
CA TYR A 316 4.02 -5.17 3.63
C TYR A 316 5.54 -5.17 3.44
N SER A 317 6.22 -4.02 3.48
CA SER A 317 7.69 -3.97 3.38
C SER A 317 8.40 -4.73 4.51
N PHE A 318 7.71 -4.97 5.64
CA PHE A 318 8.20 -5.80 6.76
C PHE A 318 7.90 -7.29 6.62
N PHE A 319 7.02 -7.69 5.71
CA PHE A 319 6.64 -9.10 5.56
C PHE A 319 7.09 -9.70 4.23
N GLU A 320 7.30 -8.84 3.23
CA GLU A 320 7.57 -9.20 1.86
C GLU A 320 8.64 -8.28 1.25
N ASN A 321 9.19 -8.70 0.12
CA ASN A 321 10.11 -7.89 -0.65
C ASN A 321 9.33 -7.10 -1.72
N LEU A 322 9.29 -5.77 -1.58
CA LEU A 322 8.59 -4.90 -2.54
C LEU A 322 9.23 -4.95 -3.93
N GLU A 323 10.56 -5.06 -4.03
CA GLU A 323 11.29 -5.11 -5.30
C GLU A 323 10.74 -6.17 -6.24
N ILE A 324 10.62 -7.40 -5.72
CA ILE A 324 10.29 -8.57 -6.51
C ILE A 324 8.81 -8.65 -6.88
N LEU A 325 7.94 -7.94 -6.14
CA LEU A 325 6.50 -7.92 -6.37
C LEU A 325 6.04 -6.72 -7.20
N SER A 326 6.93 -5.79 -7.54
CA SER A 326 6.63 -4.55 -8.27
C SER A 326 5.83 -4.75 -9.56
N TYR A 327 6.05 -5.87 -10.26
CA TYR A 327 5.31 -6.23 -11.47
C TYR A 327 3.83 -6.58 -11.23
N LEU A 328 3.43 -6.89 -9.99
CA LEU A 328 2.03 -7.22 -9.65
C LEU A 328 1.24 -5.97 -9.28
N TYR A 329 1.87 -5.04 -8.55
CA TYR A 329 1.21 -3.86 -8.00
C TYR A 329 1.52 -2.56 -8.76
N TRP A 330 2.09 -2.64 -9.96
CA TRP A 330 2.31 -1.48 -10.83
C TRP A 330 1.09 -0.55 -11.01
N PRO A 331 -0.19 -1.01 -11.03
CA PRO A 331 -1.31 -0.09 -11.13
C PRO A 331 -1.41 0.83 -9.92
N ALA A 332 -1.04 0.34 -8.72
CA ALA A 332 -0.98 1.14 -7.50
C ALA A 332 0.13 2.20 -7.58
N LEU A 333 1.28 1.86 -8.19
CA LEU A 333 2.34 2.84 -8.42
C LEU A 333 1.91 3.94 -9.39
N LEU A 334 1.20 3.61 -10.48
CA LEU A 334 0.59 4.62 -11.36
C LEU A 334 -0.42 5.48 -10.62
N TRP A 335 -1.26 4.87 -9.77
CA TRP A 335 -2.25 5.58 -8.97
C TRP A 335 -1.61 6.58 -8.00
N LEU A 336 -0.51 6.18 -7.35
CA LEU A 336 0.28 7.09 -6.52
C LEU A 336 0.82 8.27 -7.33
N GLY A 337 1.29 8.03 -8.55
CA GLY A 337 1.67 9.10 -9.47
C GLY A 337 0.55 10.12 -9.69
N MET A 338 -0.66 9.64 -9.99
CA MET A 338 -1.83 10.51 -10.16
C MET A 338 -2.17 11.26 -8.87
N ALA A 339 -1.99 10.64 -7.70
CA ALA A 339 -2.21 11.23 -6.40
C ALA A 339 -1.18 12.32 -6.04
N PHE A 340 0.05 12.21 -6.55
CA PHE A 340 1.09 13.22 -6.38
C PHE A 340 0.95 14.41 -7.35
N ASN A 341 0.14 14.29 -8.41
CA ASN A 341 -0.04 15.38 -9.37
C ASN A 341 -0.95 16.49 -8.78
N PRO A 342 -0.43 17.73 -8.60
CA PRO A 342 -1.17 18.83 -8.03
C PRO A 342 -2.33 19.33 -8.91
N HIS A 343 -2.32 19.11 -10.23
CA HIS A 343 -3.41 19.53 -11.12
C HIS A 343 -4.70 18.74 -10.88
N THR A 344 -4.57 17.45 -10.53
CA THR A 344 -5.69 16.61 -10.12
C THR A 344 -6.31 17.11 -8.80
N ALA A 345 -5.49 17.68 -7.90
CA ALA A 345 -5.95 18.27 -6.65
C ALA A 345 -6.58 19.66 -6.86
N GLN A 346 -5.99 20.51 -7.71
CA GLN A 346 -6.45 21.88 -7.96
C GLN A 346 -7.78 21.95 -8.72
N GLN A 347 -8.03 21.06 -9.69
CA GLN A 347 -9.30 21.05 -10.42
C GLN A 347 -10.51 20.92 -9.48
N LYS A 348 -10.43 20.06 -8.45
CA LYS A 348 -11.53 19.87 -7.49
C LYS A 348 -11.64 21.01 -6.47
N ILE A 349 -10.54 21.64 -6.05
CA ILE A 349 -10.57 22.80 -5.12
C ILE A 349 -11.31 23.97 -5.77
N ILE A 350 -10.99 24.28 -7.03
CA ILE A 350 -11.67 25.32 -7.80
C ILE A 350 -13.16 24.99 -7.94
N THR A 351 -13.51 23.73 -8.26
CA THR A 351 -14.93 23.33 -8.32
C THR A 351 -15.63 23.44 -6.95
N PHE A 352 -14.94 23.16 -5.84
CA PHE A 352 -15.54 23.26 -4.50
C PHE A 352 -15.78 24.72 -4.10
N GLU A 353 -14.84 25.62 -4.37
CA GLU A 353 -15.01 27.07 -4.16
C GLU A 353 -16.12 27.64 -5.06
N GLU A 354 -16.21 27.21 -6.32
CA GLU A 354 -17.30 27.58 -7.22
C GLU A 354 -18.66 27.09 -6.70
N VAL A 355 -18.75 25.86 -6.21
CA VAL A 355 -19.99 25.30 -5.64
C VAL A 355 -20.37 26.00 -4.33
N GLN A 356 -19.40 26.38 -3.49
CA GLN A 356 -19.66 27.17 -2.28
C GLN A 356 -20.10 28.59 -2.62
N SER A 357 -19.44 29.24 -3.59
CA SER A 357 -19.83 30.56 -4.10
C SER A 357 -21.26 30.55 -4.69
N GLN A 358 -21.63 29.50 -5.42
CA GLN A 358 -23.00 29.34 -5.92
C GLN A 358 -24.02 29.07 -4.80
N LYS A 359 -23.65 28.35 -3.74
CA LYS A 359 -24.50 28.16 -2.56
C LYS A 359 -24.70 29.45 -1.77
N GLU A 360 -23.68 30.29 -1.65
CA GLU A 360 -23.79 31.61 -1.02
C GLU A 360 -24.65 32.57 -1.85
N LYS A 361 -24.49 32.60 -3.17
CA LYS A 361 -25.35 33.40 -4.07
C LYS A 361 -26.82 32.95 -4.10
N LYS A 362 -27.10 31.67 -3.78
CA LYS A 362 -28.46 31.12 -3.70
C LYS A 362 -29.08 31.17 -2.30
N ARG A 363 -28.39 31.69 -1.27
CA ARG A 363 -29.04 31.97 0.01
C ARG A 363 -30.03 33.13 -0.20
N PRO A 364 -31.34 32.94 0.07
CA PRO A 364 -32.28 34.05 -0.02
C PRO A 364 -31.86 35.11 1.00
N ILE A 365 -31.60 36.33 0.50
CA ILE A 365 -31.43 37.52 1.34
C ILE A 365 -32.72 37.63 2.14
N ASN A 366 -32.67 37.34 3.43
CA ASN A 366 -33.80 37.46 4.33
C ASN A 366 -34.05 38.95 4.61
N THR A 367 -34.56 39.66 3.62
CA THR A 367 -35.15 41.00 3.79
C THR A 367 -36.48 40.83 4.52
N LYS A 368 -36.42 40.64 5.84
CA LYS A 368 -37.58 40.91 6.69
C LYS A 368 -37.90 42.40 6.61
N LYS A 369 -38.83 42.70 5.70
CA LYS A 369 -39.64 43.91 5.61
C LYS A 369 -40.00 44.42 7.01
N ARG A 370 -39.39 45.54 7.40
CA ARG A 370 -39.85 46.37 8.52
C ARG A 370 -40.95 47.27 7.97
N THR A 371 -42.20 46.82 8.04
CA THR A 371 -43.37 47.66 7.74
C THR A 371 -44.59 47.17 8.51
N ARG A 372 -44.87 47.83 9.64
CA ARG A 372 -46.21 48.23 10.14
C ARG A 372 -46.17 48.51 11.64
N ARG A 373 -46.24 49.78 12.01
CA ARG A 373 -47.23 50.31 12.98
C ARG A 373 -47.33 51.82 12.79
N LYS A 374 -48.41 52.24 12.12
CA LYS A 374 -48.93 53.62 12.12
C LYS A 374 -50.35 53.54 12.71
N LYS A 375 -50.50 54.11 13.89
CA LYS A 375 -51.68 54.65 14.59
C LYS A 375 -51.11 55.12 15.94
N GLN A 376 -51.37 56.28 16.51
CA GLN A 376 -52.08 57.51 16.13
C GLN A 376 -51.96 58.37 17.39
N THR A 377 -51.45 59.60 17.32
CA THR A 377 -51.51 60.73 18.29
C THR A 377 -50.34 61.64 17.87
N GLY A 378 -50.46 62.89 17.44
CA GLY A 378 -51.41 63.95 17.72
C GLY A 378 -50.55 65.21 17.78
N ASN A 379 -50.99 66.27 17.10
CA ASN A 379 -50.53 67.67 17.17
C ASN A 379 -49.21 68.08 16.51
N GLY A 380 -49.32 69.17 15.74
CA GLY A 380 -48.37 70.27 15.78
C GLY A 380 -47.61 70.56 14.49
N GLU A 381 -48.12 71.54 13.71
CA GLU A 381 -47.34 72.68 13.16
C GLU A 381 -46.21 72.37 12.13
N ILE A 382 -46.27 72.80 10.85
CA ILE A 382 -46.22 74.16 10.23
C ILE A 382 -44.95 74.22 9.32
N PHE A 383 -45.17 74.59 8.04
CA PHE A 383 -44.28 75.31 7.10
C PHE A 383 -43.12 74.58 6.37
N THR A 384 -43.22 74.43 5.02
CA THR A 384 -42.48 75.16 3.92
C THR A 384 -41.01 74.74 3.74
N LEU A 385 -40.32 74.73 2.59
CA LEU A 385 -40.49 75.02 1.16
C LEU A 385 -39.17 74.54 0.49
N ILE A 386 -39.24 73.73 -0.59
CA ILE A 386 -38.33 73.59 -1.78
C ILE A 386 -36.76 73.56 -1.62
N PRO A 387 -35.93 73.31 -2.67
CA PRO A 387 -34.88 72.26 -2.62
C PRO A 387 -33.45 72.80 -2.79
N HIS A 388 -32.45 71.94 -2.56
CA HIS A 388 -31.22 71.86 -3.36
C HIS A 388 -30.54 70.51 -3.15
#